data_AF-A0A5C5TX13-F1
#
_entry.id   AF-A0A5C5TX13-F1
#
_cell.length_a   1.000
_cell.length_b   1.000
_cell.length_c   1.000
_cell.angle_alpha   90.00
_cell.angle_beta   90.00
_cell.angle_gamma   90.00
#
_symmetry.space_group_name_H-M   'P 1'
#
loop_
_entity.id
_entity.type
_entity.pdbx_description
1 polymer ?
#
loop_
_entity_poly.entity_id
_entity_poly.type
_entity_poly.pdbx_seq_one_letter_code
_entity_poly.pdbx_strand_id
1 'polypeptide(L)'
;MSLSLLLVFGLLAASSEVSGSKEGLLPLNAFALESPGIGQSGPVKVSGAQSDGGISLLRIEAFGKNFTLQPHQLRGLNGFNANGVQISYEGGYVDLGGRTIYVVFSRGFTSGRVMQRYVAVTETGAVSVGNVP
;
A
#
# COMPACT_ATOMS: atom_id res chain seq x y z
N MET A 1 19.34 -33.13 47.22
CA MET A 1 19.54 -32.18 46.11
C MET A 1 20.22 -30.95 46.67
N SER A 2 21.40 -30.59 46.16
CA SER A 2 22.15 -29.41 46.61
C SER A 2 21.35 -28.14 46.29
N LEU A 3 21.42 -27.14 47.18
CA LEU A 3 20.75 -25.84 47.04
C LEU A 3 21.08 -25.15 45.69
N SER A 4 22.27 -25.44 45.16
CA SER A 4 22.76 -24.99 43.85
C SER A 4 21.94 -25.53 42.67
N LEU A 5 21.34 -26.72 42.79
CA LEU A 5 20.56 -27.33 41.70
C LEU A 5 19.14 -26.73 41.60
N LEU A 6 18.59 -26.21 42.70
CA LEU A 6 17.30 -25.51 42.69
C LEU A 6 17.40 -24.10 42.07
N LEU A 7 18.54 -23.42 42.23
CA LEU A 7 18.74 -22.07 41.67
C LEU A 7 18.78 -22.08 40.14
N VAL A 8 19.38 -23.10 39.53
CA VAL A 8 19.50 -23.21 38.06
C VAL A 8 18.12 -23.48 37.41
N PHE A 9 17.22 -24.19 38.08
CA PHE A 9 15.86 -24.42 37.57
C PHE A 9 14.96 -23.18 37.69
N GLY A 10 15.19 -22.30 38.68
CA GLY A 10 14.44 -21.05 38.84
C GLY A 10 14.76 -19.99 37.76
N LEU A 11 15.97 -20.01 37.20
CA LEU A 11 16.41 -19.05 36.17
C LEU A 11 15.89 -19.36 34.76
N LEU A 12 15.41 -20.58 34.49
CA LEU A 12 14.87 -20.99 33.19
C LEU A 12 13.36 -20.69 33.02
N ALA A 13 12.66 -20.33 34.09
CA ALA A 13 11.22 -20.04 34.06
C ALA A 13 10.89 -18.56 33.79
N ALA A 14 11.89 -17.70 33.61
CA ALA A 14 11.70 -16.34 33.13
C ALA A 14 11.54 -16.35 31.59
N SER A 15 10.57 -17.10 31.08
CA SER A 15 10.07 -16.88 29.73
C SER A 15 9.40 -15.52 29.72
N SER A 16 10.14 -14.49 29.33
CA SER A 16 9.59 -13.18 29.03
C SER A 16 8.45 -13.36 28.03
N GLU A 17 7.21 -13.22 28.49
CA GLU A 17 6.07 -13.10 27.61
C GLU A 17 6.29 -11.82 26.80
N VAL A 18 6.81 -11.99 25.58
CA VAL A 18 6.86 -10.92 24.59
C VAL A 18 5.40 -10.57 24.31
N SER A 19 4.90 -9.55 25.00
CA SER A 19 3.59 -8.94 24.74
C SER A 19 3.68 -8.23 23.39
N GLY A 20 3.57 -9.00 22.32
CA GLY A 20 3.38 -8.47 20.98
C GLY A 20 1.97 -7.91 20.86
N SER A 21 1.86 -6.66 20.41
CA SER A 21 0.56 -6.02 20.11
C SER A 21 -0.26 -6.95 19.21
N LYS A 22 -1.48 -7.32 19.63
CA LYS A 22 -2.41 -8.16 18.85
C LYS A 22 -3.16 -7.30 17.83
N GLU A 23 -2.43 -6.68 16.92
CA GLU A 23 -3.02 -5.82 15.89
C GLU A 23 -3.72 -6.68 14.84
N GLY A 24 -4.96 -6.32 14.51
CA GLY A 24 -5.71 -6.88 13.39
C GLY A 24 -5.64 -5.96 12.17
N LEU A 25 -5.54 -6.54 10.98
CA LEU A 25 -5.61 -5.77 9.75
C LEU A 25 -7.07 -5.40 9.45
N LEU A 26 -7.35 -4.12 9.21
CA LEU A 26 -8.64 -3.63 8.74
C LEU A 26 -8.55 -3.26 7.25
N PRO A 27 -8.78 -4.20 6.32
CA PRO A 27 -8.71 -3.90 4.90
C PRO A 27 -9.82 -2.93 4.49
N LEU A 28 -9.52 -2.07 3.51
CA LEU A 28 -10.49 -1.14 2.95
C LEU A 28 -11.50 -1.89 2.09
N ASN A 29 -12.79 -1.60 2.26
CA ASN A 29 -13.81 -2.04 1.28
C ASN A 29 -13.85 -1.09 0.07
N ALA A 30 -13.67 0.21 0.33
CA ALA A 30 -13.68 1.27 -0.67
C ALA A 30 -12.79 2.43 -0.21
N PHE A 31 -12.36 3.25 -1.16
CA PHE A 31 -11.61 4.47 -0.91
C PHE A 31 -11.91 5.54 -1.96
N ALA A 32 -11.79 6.79 -1.55
CA ALA A 32 -11.83 7.97 -2.41
C ALA A 32 -10.86 9.02 -1.86
N LEU A 33 -9.95 9.50 -2.70
CA LEU A 33 -8.96 10.52 -2.39
C LEU A 33 -9.05 11.61 -3.45
N GLU A 34 -8.96 12.87 -3.02
CA GLU A 34 -8.85 14.01 -3.91
C GLU A 34 -7.65 14.87 -3.51
N SER A 35 -7.00 15.47 -4.50
CA SER A 35 -5.90 16.41 -4.30
C SER A 35 -6.00 17.53 -5.33
N PRO A 36 -5.63 18.78 -4.99
CA PRO A 36 -5.51 19.86 -5.96
C PRO A 36 -4.41 19.58 -7.01
N GLY A 37 -3.50 18.64 -6.75
CA GLY A 37 -2.40 18.26 -7.63
C GLY A 37 -1.15 19.12 -7.48
N ILE A 38 -0.15 18.85 -8.32
CA ILE A 38 1.11 19.59 -8.40
C ILE A 38 1.39 19.95 -9.86
N GLY A 39 1.59 21.24 -10.13
CA GLY A 39 1.92 21.73 -11.47
C GLY A 39 0.87 21.32 -12.51
N GLN A 40 1.31 20.67 -13.59
CA GLN A 40 0.42 20.25 -14.68
C GLN A 40 -0.22 18.87 -14.46
N SER A 41 -0.10 18.25 -13.29
CA SER A 41 -0.97 17.12 -12.97
C SER A 41 -2.45 17.53 -13.00
N GLY A 42 -2.73 18.79 -12.70
CA GLY A 42 -4.08 19.25 -12.37
C GLY A 42 -4.64 18.53 -11.15
N PRO A 43 -5.93 18.74 -10.83
CA PRO A 43 -6.62 18.00 -9.78
C PRO A 43 -6.49 16.49 -10.00
N VAL A 44 -6.19 15.77 -8.92
CA VAL A 44 -6.05 14.31 -8.94
C VAL A 44 -7.18 13.71 -8.12
N LYS A 45 -7.92 12.76 -8.70
CA LYS A 45 -8.94 11.99 -8.00
C LYS A 45 -8.64 10.51 -8.12
N VAL A 46 -8.73 9.79 -7.02
CA VAL A 46 -8.50 8.35 -6.98
C VAL A 46 -9.64 7.70 -6.24
N SER A 47 -10.29 6.71 -6.85
CA SER A 47 -11.34 5.94 -6.19
C SER A 47 -11.25 4.46 -6.54
N GLY A 48 -11.72 3.61 -5.64
CA GLY A 48 -11.69 2.18 -5.87
C GLY A 48 -12.39 1.38 -4.79
N ALA A 49 -12.38 0.07 -5.00
CA ALA A 49 -12.97 -0.92 -4.12
C ALA A 49 -12.06 -2.14 -3.99
N GLN A 50 -12.18 -2.85 -2.86
CA GLN A 50 -11.59 -4.17 -2.69
C GLN A 50 -12.67 -5.22 -2.42
N SER A 51 -12.31 -6.45 -2.76
CA SER A 51 -12.96 -7.66 -2.28
C SER A 51 -11.90 -8.59 -1.68
N ASP A 52 -12.30 -9.78 -1.26
CA ASP A 52 -11.39 -10.80 -0.72
C ASP A 52 -10.21 -11.13 -1.66
N GLY A 53 -10.38 -10.88 -2.97
CA GLY A 53 -9.35 -11.10 -3.99
C GLY A 53 -8.32 -9.96 -4.14
N GLY A 54 -8.47 -8.84 -3.42
CA GLY A 54 -7.64 -7.64 -3.57
C GLY A 54 -8.40 -6.46 -4.20
N ILE A 55 -7.69 -5.56 -4.87
CA ILE A 55 -8.29 -4.37 -5.50
C ILE A 55 -9.12 -4.80 -6.71
N SER A 56 -10.44 -4.60 -6.64
CA SER A 56 -11.41 -5.03 -7.66
C SER A 56 -11.83 -3.91 -8.61
N LEU A 57 -11.64 -2.66 -8.20
CA LEU A 57 -11.91 -1.47 -9.00
C LEU A 57 -10.88 -0.40 -8.68
N LEU A 58 -10.33 0.26 -9.70
CA LEU A 58 -9.51 1.45 -9.54
C LEU A 58 -9.76 2.44 -10.68
N ARG A 59 -10.10 3.67 -10.31
CA ARG A 59 -10.24 4.82 -11.18
C ARG A 59 -9.31 5.93 -10.72
N ILE A 60 -8.63 6.55 -11.68
CA ILE A 60 -7.68 7.64 -11.45
C ILE A 60 -8.02 8.74 -12.45
N GLU A 61 -8.24 9.95 -11.97
CA GLU A 61 -8.34 11.16 -12.78
C GLU A 61 -7.07 11.97 -12.53
N ALA A 62 -6.30 12.24 -13.59
CA ALA A 62 -5.05 13.00 -13.53
C ALA A 62 -4.68 13.51 -14.93
N PHE A 63 -3.93 14.59 -15.03
CA PHE A 63 -3.50 15.19 -16.30
C PHE A 63 -4.67 15.53 -17.24
N GLY A 64 -5.85 15.84 -16.67
CA GLY A 64 -7.09 16.06 -17.42
C GLY A 64 -7.65 14.79 -18.09
N LYS A 65 -7.21 13.60 -17.69
CA LYS A 65 -7.61 12.30 -18.26
C LYS A 65 -8.19 11.39 -17.19
N ASN A 66 -9.05 10.47 -17.62
CA ASN A 66 -9.64 9.44 -16.79
C ASN A 66 -9.05 8.07 -17.13
N PHE A 67 -8.54 7.38 -16.12
CA PHE A 67 -7.96 6.05 -16.21
C PHE A 67 -8.81 5.09 -15.39
N THR A 68 -9.39 4.08 -16.04
CA THR A 68 -10.02 2.95 -15.35
C THR A 68 -9.16 1.72 -15.60
N LEU A 69 -8.61 1.15 -14.53
CA LEU A 69 -7.76 -0.02 -14.66
C LEU A 69 -8.58 -1.21 -15.15
N GLN A 70 -8.01 -1.90 -16.14
CA GLN A 70 -8.60 -3.08 -16.72
C GLN A 70 -8.28 -4.33 -15.88
N PRO A 71 -9.08 -5.40 -15.98
CA PRO A 71 -8.88 -6.61 -15.19
C PRO A 71 -7.46 -7.17 -15.28
N HIS A 72 -6.85 -7.13 -16.47
CA HIS A 72 -5.49 -7.65 -16.66
C HIS A 72 -4.41 -6.84 -15.93
N GLN A 73 -4.63 -5.52 -15.71
CA GLN A 73 -3.75 -4.63 -14.95
C GLN A 73 -3.94 -4.84 -13.45
N LEU A 74 -5.20 -4.99 -13.01
CA LEU A 74 -5.54 -5.26 -11.60
C LEU A 74 -4.96 -6.58 -11.07
N ARG A 75 -4.62 -7.54 -11.94
CA ARG A 75 -3.96 -8.79 -11.53
C ARG A 75 -2.67 -8.56 -10.73
N GLY A 76 -1.95 -7.46 -10.96
CA GLY A 76 -0.77 -7.10 -10.16
C GLY A 76 -1.09 -6.74 -8.71
N LEU A 77 -2.35 -6.47 -8.39
CA LEU A 77 -2.87 -6.14 -7.05
C LEU A 77 -3.65 -7.29 -6.40
N ASN A 78 -3.74 -8.46 -7.06
CA ASN A 78 -4.43 -9.63 -6.51
C ASN A 78 -3.78 -10.08 -5.19
N GLY A 79 -4.64 -10.49 -4.25
CA GLY A 79 -4.26 -10.91 -2.89
C GLY A 79 -3.75 -9.77 -2.00
N PHE A 80 -3.75 -8.53 -2.49
CA PHE A 80 -3.27 -7.37 -1.75
C PHE A 80 -4.42 -6.59 -1.10
N ASN A 81 -4.92 -7.11 0.01
CA ASN A 81 -5.80 -6.43 0.96
C ASN A 81 -5.05 -5.25 1.62
N ALA A 82 -5.30 -4.03 1.15
CA ALA A 82 -4.67 -2.82 1.63
C ALA A 82 -5.53 -2.19 2.73
N ASN A 83 -4.88 -1.55 3.69
CA ASN A 83 -5.53 -0.72 4.71
C ASN A 83 -5.07 0.74 4.67
N GLY A 84 -4.30 1.12 3.66
CA GLY A 84 -3.91 2.50 3.40
C GLY A 84 -3.70 2.77 1.92
N VAL A 85 -4.01 4.00 1.50
CA VAL A 85 -3.82 4.49 0.13
C VAL A 85 -3.14 5.86 0.21
N GLN A 86 -2.13 6.06 -0.62
CA GLN A 86 -1.42 7.32 -0.77
C GLN A 86 -1.36 7.69 -2.25
N ILE A 87 -1.41 8.98 -2.56
CA ILE A 87 -1.12 9.52 -3.89
C ILE A 87 0.18 10.34 -3.84
N SER A 88 1.03 10.17 -4.84
CA SER A 88 2.25 10.98 -5.00
C SER A 88 2.47 11.36 -6.47
N TYR A 89 3.26 12.40 -6.67
CA TYR A 89 3.58 12.96 -7.98
C TYR A 89 5.08 12.94 -8.20
N GLU A 90 5.50 12.52 -9.39
CA GLU A 90 6.86 12.64 -9.86
C GLU A 90 6.89 13.48 -11.13
N GLY A 91 7.78 14.48 -11.16
CA GLY A 91 7.93 15.37 -12.31
C GLY A 91 8.41 14.66 -13.58
N GLY A 92 9.25 13.63 -13.42
CA GLY A 92 9.82 12.85 -14.51
C GLY A 92 10.59 13.68 -15.55
N TYR A 93 11.15 12.99 -16.54
CA TYR A 93 11.64 13.60 -17.77
C TYR A 93 10.66 13.25 -18.90
N VAL A 94 10.26 14.25 -19.70
CA VAL A 94 9.29 14.09 -20.78
C VAL A 94 9.67 12.93 -21.72
N ASP A 95 10.97 12.79 -22.03
CA ASP A 95 11.51 11.78 -22.93
C ASP A 95 11.45 10.33 -22.36
N LEU A 96 11.20 10.16 -21.06
CA LEU A 96 11.15 8.87 -20.37
C LEU A 96 9.73 8.50 -19.89
N GLY A 97 8.70 9.12 -20.48
CA GLY A 97 7.30 8.91 -20.11
C GLY A 97 6.69 10.08 -19.33
N GLY A 98 7.50 11.11 -19.02
CA GLY A 98 7.05 12.36 -18.45
C GLY A 98 6.58 12.27 -17.01
N ARG A 99 5.66 13.17 -16.66
CA ARG A 99 5.10 13.25 -15.32
C ARG A 99 4.29 12.02 -14.96
N THR A 100 4.37 11.61 -13.70
CA THR A 100 3.73 10.39 -13.21
C THR A 100 2.98 10.64 -11.91
N ILE A 101 1.77 10.11 -11.82
CA ILE A 101 1.03 9.97 -10.56
C ILE A 101 1.13 8.52 -10.11
N TYR A 102 1.58 8.33 -8.87
CA TYR A 102 1.57 7.04 -8.21
C TYR A 102 0.40 6.97 -7.23
N VAL A 103 -0.33 5.85 -7.28
CA VAL A 103 -1.28 5.42 -6.26
C VAL A 103 -0.63 4.26 -5.52
N VAL A 104 -0.22 4.50 -4.28
CA VAL A 104 0.47 3.53 -3.43
C VAL A 104 -0.54 2.90 -2.48
N PHE A 105 -0.69 1.60 -2.58
CA PHE A 105 -1.46 0.76 -1.66
C PHE A 105 -0.53 0.21 -0.60
N SER A 106 -0.92 0.33 0.66
CA SER A 106 -0.16 -0.19 1.79
C SER A 106 -0.96 -1.21 2.59
N ARG A 107 -0.28 -2.26 3.02
CA ARG A 107 -0.74 -3.18 4.06
C ARG A 107 0.16 -2.98 5.26
N GLY A 108 -0.36 -2.25 6.23
CA GLY A 108 0.37 -1.65 7.33
C GLY A 108 -0.18 -2.00 8.69
N PHE A 109 0.70 -2.01 9.69
CA PHE A 109 0.37 -2.06 11.11
C PHE A 109 1.01 -0.87 11.82
N THR A 110 0.41 -0.37 12.90
CA THR A 110 1.01 0.71 13.70
C THR A 110 2.37 0.31 14.28
N SER A 111 2.58 -1.00 14.46
CA SER A 111 3.86 -1.61 14.86
C SER A 111 4.96 -1.62 13.78
N GLY A 112 4.71 -1.13 12.56
CA GLY A 112 5.77 -0.77 11.61
C GLY A 112 6.04 -1.77 10.47
N ARG A 113 5.20 -2.79 10.26
CA ARG A 113 5.26 -3.59 9.02
C ARG A 113 4.40 -2.93 7.96
N VAL A 114 5.01 -2.45 6.88
CA VAL A 114 4.28 -1.90 5.72
C VAL A 114 4.76 -2.60 4.46
N MET A 115 3.91 -3.43 3.86
CA MET A 115 4.10 -3.88 2.49
C MET A 115 3.45 -2.87 1.56
N GLN A 116 4.04 -2.60 0.41
CA GLN A 116 3.50 -1.63 -0.54
C GLN A 116 3.47 -2.14 -1.98
N ARG A 117 2.38 -1.82 -2.67
CA ARG A 117 2.25 -1.94 -4.12
C ARG A 117 1.83 -0.61 -4.70
N TYR A 118 2.10 -0.38 -5.96
CA TYR A 118 1.70 0.87 -6.60
C TYR A 118 1.07 0.65 -7.97
N VAL A 119 0.26 1.62 -8.35
CA VAL A 119 -0.16 1.86 -9.73
C VAL A 119 0.42 3.20 -10.14
N ALA A 120 1.11 3.25 -11.27
CA ALA A 120 1.62 4.48 -11.84
C ALA A 120 0.84 4.81 -13.11
N VAL A 121 0.40 6.06 -13.23
CA VAL A 121 -0.17 6.61 -14.45
C VAL A 121 0.69 7.77 -14.93
N THR A 122 1.12 7.70 -16.17
CA THR A 122 1.93 8.75 -16.80
C THR A 122 1.05 9.74 -17.56
N GLU A 123 1.54 10.95 -17.79
CA GLU A 123 0.82 11.97 -18.54
C GLU A 123 0.53 11.55 -20.00
N THR A 124 1.38 10.72 -20.59
CA THR A 124 1.18 10.16 -21.93
C THR A 124 0.03 9.15 -21.96
N GLY A 125 -0.29 8.57 -20.81
CA GLY A 125 -1.40 7.65 -20.58
C GLY A 125 -0.98 6.20 -20.36
N ALA A 126 0.32 5.91 -20.27
CA ALA A 126 0.80 4.60 -19.87
C ALA A 126 0.43 4.31 -18.40
N VAL A 127 -0.02 3.09 -18.13
CA VAL A 127 -0.38 2.60 -16.81
C VAL A 127 0.49 1.38 -16.48
N SER A 128 1.11 1.38 -15.30
CA SER A 128 1.89 0.24 -14.81
C SER A 128 1.54 -0.10 -13.37
N VAL A 129 1.80 -1.35 -12.98
CA VAL A 129 1.54 -1.87 -11.64
C VAL A 129 2.81 -2.56 -11.15
N GLY A 130 3.23 -2.26 -9.92
CA GLY A 130 4.48 -2.77 -9.36
C GLY A 130 4.46 -2.92 -7.84
N ASN A 131 5.56 -3.43 -7.30
CA ASN A 131 5.84 -3.43 -5.86
C ASN A 131 6.77 -2.27 -5.54
N VAL A 132 6.59 -1.62 -4.39
CA VAL A 132 7.62 -0.68 -3.91
C VAL A 132 8.78 -1.52 -3.34
N PRO A 133 10.05 -1.20 -3.68
CA PRO A 133 11.22 -1.88 -3.13
C PRO A 133 11.30 -1.87 -1.60
#